data_AF-A0A0K2TM21-F1
#
_entry.id   AF-A0A0K2TM21-F1
#
_cell.length_a   1.000
_cell.length_b   1.000
_cell.length_c   1.000
_cell.angle_alpha   90.00
_cell.angle_beta   90.00
_cell.angle_gamma   90.00
#
_symmetry.space_group_name_H-M   'P 1'
#
loop_
_entity.id
_entity.type
_entity.pdbx_description
1 polymer ?
#
loop_
_entity_poly.entity_id
_entity_poly.type
_entity_poly.pdbx_seq_one_letter_code
_entity_poly.pdbx_strand_id
1 'polypeptide(L)'
;EESSMIIDPSINNNVCYTEQSKNDNGTRSDEEPSASQESSAKLCDFDEMLKRKRAEKCIQRKRKSANNIDLINDNDDAISKLIADMRQASKIDKEFNFQRKPATNKMKLLTQVMKKLGKVDLIMAFVEANVLSVMTDWLAPMPFDKSLPHVKIRTEFLKFLENLRIDDYTRLKESGIGKAVMYLYRLNVPSFIINKQSHDRFKFSPLTL
;
A
#
# COMPACT_ATOMS: atom_id res chain seq x y z
N GLU A 1 -39.07 -2.43 -11.56
CA GLU A 1 -37.76 -2.11 -10.95
C GLU A 1 -36.71 -2.18 -12.05
N GLU A 2 -36.50 -1.07 -12.74
CA GLU A 2 -35.40 -0.92 -13.70
C GLU A 2 -34.60 0.29 -13.26
N SER A 3 -33.37 0.04 -12.81
CA SER A 3 -32.40 1.06 -12.45
C SER A 3 -31.40 1.14 -13.60
N SER A 4 -31.43 2.24 -14.34
CA SER A 4 -30.40 2.58 -15.32
C SER A 4 -29.58 3.75 -14.79
N MET A 5 -28.26 3.53 -14.80
CA MET A 5 -27.22 4.52 -14.54
C MET A 5 -27.16 5.49 -15.72
N ILE A 6 -27.08 6.79 -15.43
CA ILE A 6 -26.39 7.76 -16.28
C ILE A 6 -25.38 8.49 -15.40
N ILE A 7 -24.12 8.34 -15.78
CA ILE A 7 -22.97 9.08 -15.26
C ILE A 7 -22.91 10.39 -16.06
N ASP A 8 -22.76 11.52 -15.37
CA ASP A 8 -22.19 12.73 -15.99
C ASP A 8 -20.98 13.20 -15.16
N PRO A 9 -19.83 13.49 -15.81
CA PRO A 9 -18.55 13.71 -15.15
C PRO A 9 -18.26 15.20 -14.94
N SER A 10 -17.41 15.48 -13.95
CA SER A 10 -16.71 16.75 -13.74
C SER A 10 -17.57 17.92 -13.23
N ILE A 11 -17.41 18.26 -11.96
CA ILE A 11 -16.83 19.56 -11.54
C ILE A 11 -16.33 19.37 -10.10
N ASN A 12 -15.01 19.44 -9.98
CA ASN A 12 -14.27 19.38 -8.73
C ASN A 12 -14.50 20.70 -7.96
N ASN A 13 -15.41 20.67 -6.99
CA ASN A 13 -15.61 21.76 -6.05
C ASN A 13 -14.44 21.83 -5.07
N ASN A 14 -13.48 22.71 -5.33
CA ASN A 14 -12.59 23.23 -4.31
C ASN A 14 -12.37 24.73 -4.54
N VAL A 15 -13.42 25.50 -4.25
CA VAL A 15 -13.36 26.94 -4.11
C VAL A 15 -12.73 27.25 -2.75
N CYS A 16 -11.59 27.93 -2.74
CA CYS A 16 -11.02 28.49 -1.52
C CYS A 16 -11.82 29.72 -1.13
N TYR A 17 -12.65 29.61 -0.08
CA TYR A 17 -13.31 30.74 0.55
C TYR A 17 -12.28 31.62 1.28
N THR A 18 -12.33 32.92 1.04
CA THR A 18 -11.67 33.92 1.90
C THR A 18 -12.64 34.30 3.02
N GLU A 19 -12.38 33.84 4.24
CA GLU A 19 -13.11 34.25 5.44
C GLU A 19 -12.77 35.70 5.80
N GLN A 20 -13.79 36.55 5.88
CA GLN A 20 -13.72 37.86 6.54
C GLN A 20 -14.32 37.71 7.95
N SER A 21 -13.48 37.76 8.98
CA SER A 21 -13.93 37.87 10.38
C SER A 21 -14.06 39.35 10.77
N LYS A 22 -15.30 39.82 10.95
CA LYS A 22 -15.64 41.01 11.73
C LYS A 22 -15.55 40.67 13.22
N ASN A 23 -14.98 41.57 14.03
CA ASN A 23 -15.27 41.67 15.45
C ASN A 23 -15.20 43.14 15.89
N ASP A 24 -16.24 43.56 16.59
CA ASP A 24 -16.47 44.91 17.13
C ASP A 24 -15.92 45.10 18.56
N ASN A 25 -15.76 46.38 18.91
CA ASN A 25 -15.74 47.05 20.22
C ASN A 25 -14.41 47.34 20.94
N GLY A 26 -14.18 48.63 21.24
CA GLY A 26 -13.37 49.07 22.38
C GLY A 26 -12.67 50.45 22.25
N THR A 27 -13.40 51.52 22.56
CA THR A 27 -13.01 52.94 22.76
C THR A 27 -11.60 53.24 23.33
N ARG A 28 -10.88 54.21 22.73
CA ARG A 28 -10.14 55.27 23.44
C ARG A 28 -9.76 56.43 22.50
N SER A 29 -10.16 57.65 22.86
CA SER A 29 -9.79 58.92 22.24
C SER A 29 -8.28 59.15 22.25
N ASP A 30 -7.75 59.85 21.23
CA ASP A 30 -7.07 61.14 21.39
C ASP A 30 -6.39 61.59 20.08
N GLU A 31 -6.79 62.79 19.64
CA GLU A 31 -6.07 63.82 18.87
C GLU A 31 -5.51 63.55 17.45
N GLU A 32 -6.08 64.32 16.50
CA GLU A 32 -5.46 64.72 15.23
C GLU A 32 -4.07 65.35 15.45
N PRO A 33 -3.15 65.13 14.50
CA PRO A 33 -2.72 66.32 13.77
C PRO A 33 -2.75 66.10 12.26
N SER A 34 -3.30 67.11 11.59
CA SER A 34 -3.18 67.37 10.16
C SER A 34 -1.71 67.31 9.71
N ALA A 35 -1.40 66.51 8.69
CA ALA A 35 -0.23 66.75 7.84
C ALA A 35 -0.35 65.98 6.50
N SER A 36 -0.49 66.76 5.43
CA SER A 36 0.16 66.59 4.13
C SER A 36 0.06 65.24 3.38
N GLN A 37 -0.48 65.40 2.16
CA GLN A 37 -0.24 64.65 0.94
C GLN A 37 1.07 63.81 0.86
N GLU A 38 0.95 62.72 0.08
CA GLU A 38 2.03 61.90 -0.51
C GLU A 38 2.70 60.80 0.35
N SER A 39 2.10 59.60 0.34
CA SER A 39 2.87 58.34 0.23
C SER A 39 2.06 57.15 -0.31
N SER A 40 1.10 57.40 -1.20
CA SER A 40 0.23 56.37 -1.83
C SER A 40 0.97 55.38 -2.77
N ALA A 41 2.26 55.62 -3.07
CA ALA A 41 2.98 54.85 -4.08
C ALA A 41 3.96 53.79 -3.53
N LYS A 42 4.20 53.70 -2.20
CA LYS A 42 5.20 52.76 -1.63
C LYS A 42 4.64 51.47 -1.04
N LEU A 43 3.32 51.33 -0.94
CA LEU A 43 2.65 50.12 -0.44
C LEU A 43 2.09 49.21 -1.55
N CYS A 44 2.27 49.55 -2.83
CA CYS A 44 1.71 48.74 -3.93
C CYS A 44 2.67 47.65 -4.43
N ASP A 45 3.97 47.96 -4.56
CA ASP A 45 4.97 47.03 -5.13
C ASP A 45 5.38 45.92 -4.14
N PHE A 46 5.52 46.25 -2.86
CA PHE A 46 5.89 45.27 -1.83
C PHE A 46 4.79 44.22 -1.59
N ASP A 47 3.53 44.64 -1.56
CA ASP A 47 2.38 43.75 -1.40
C ASP A 47 2.14 42.88 -2.64
N GLU A 48 2.35 43.43 -3.83
CA GLU A 48 2.28 42.67 -5.08
C GLU A 48 3.40 41.62 -5.17
N MET A 49 4.62 41.99 -4.77
CA MET A 49 5.74 41.05 -4.65
C MET A 49 5.46 39.94 -3.63
N LEU A 50 4.86 40.26 -2.47
CA LEU A 50 4.47 39.26 -1.46
C LEU A 50 3.39 38.31 -1.97
N LYS A 51 2.40 38.81 -2.73
CA LYS A 51 1.35 38.00 -3.37
C LYS A 51 1.95 37.05 -4.41
N ARG A 52 2.86 37.55 -5.26
CA ARG A 52 3.58 36.72 -6.24
C ARG A 52 4.39 35.61 -5.58
N LYS A 53 5.14 35.94 -4.52
CA LYS A 53 5.94 34.97 -3.75
C LYS A 53 5.07 33.92 -3.04
N ARG A 54 3.87 34.29 -2.56
CA ARG A 54 2.88 33.35 -2.00
C ARG A 54 2.29 32.44 -3.08
N ALA A 55 1.96 32.99 -4.25
CA ALA A 55 1.43 32.22 -5.39
C ALA A 55 2.47 31.22 -5.92
N GLU A 56 3.73 31.61 -6.09
CA GLU A 56 4.83 30.73 -6.50
C GLU A 56 5.03 29.58 -5.51
N LYS A 57 5.03 29.87 -4.21
CA LYS A 57 5.10 28.83 -3.17
C LYS A 57 3.88 27.91 -3.20
N CYS A 58 2.69 28.43 -3.47
CA CYS A 58 1.47 27.63 -3.60
C CYS A 58 1.55 26.69 -4.82
N ILE A 59 1.98 27.19 -5.98
CA ILE A 59 2.19 26.38 -7.19
C ILE A 59 3.24 25.30 -6.96
N GLN A 60 4.36 25.64 -6.30
CA GLN A 60 5.42 24.69 -6.01
C GLN A 60 4.95 23.59 -5.05
N ARG A 61 4.15 23.93 -4.03
CA ARG A 61 3.52 22.94 -3.14
C ARG A 61 2.54 22.04 -3.90
N LYS A 62 1.68 22.61 -4.77
CA LYS A 62 0.75 21.84 -5.61
C LYS A 62 1.48 20.84 -6.52
N ARG A 63 2.56 21.27 -7.19
CA ARG A 63 3.38 20.37 -8.04
C ARG A 63 4.03 19.24 -7.22
N LYS A 64 4.60 19.56 -6.05
CA LYS A 64 5.17 18.55 -5.16
C LYS A 64 4.12 17.57 -4.63
N SER A 65 2.92 18.06 -4.32
CA SER A 65 1.80 17.24 -3.85
C SER A 65 1.29 16.33 -4.96
N ALA A 66 1.07 16.86 -6.17
CA ALA A 66 0.64 16.08 -7.33
C ALA A 66 1.63 14.95 -7.63
N ASN A 67 2.92 15.26 -7.69
CA ASN A 67 3.95 14.25 -7.95
C ASN A 67 4.01 13.16 -6.87
N ASN A 68 3.73 13.48 -5.60
CA ASN A 68 3.65 12.46 -4.54
C ASN A 68 2.39 11.59 -4.69
N ILE A 69 1.25 12.20 -5.02
CA ILE A 69 -0.02 11.48 -5.23
C ILE A 69 0.11 10.52 -6.42
N ASP A 70 0.68 10.98 -7.53
CA ASP A 70 0.89 10.16 -8.73
C ASP A 70 1.81 8.97 -8.44
N LEU A 71 2.92 9.21 -7.72
CA LEU A 71 3.86 8.14 -7.34
C LEU A 71 3.22 7.11 -6.38
N ILE A 72 2.37 7.55 -5.46
CA ILE A 72 1.66 6.64 -4.54
C ILE A 72 0.69 5.76 -5.34
N ASN A 73 -0.10 6.36 -6.23
CA ASN A 73 -1.06 5.63 -7.06
C ASN A 73 -0.36 4.59 -7.96
N ASP A 74 0.78 4.94 -8.56
CA ASP A 74 1.58 4.01 -9.37
C ASP A 74 2.05 2.78 -8.58
N ASN A 75 2.38 2.97 -7.29
CA ASN A 75 2.78 1.87 -6.42
C ASN A 75 1.59 0.97 -6.05
N ASP A 76 0.44 1.55 -5.73
CA ASP A 76 -0.78 0.82 -5.38
C ASP A 76 -1.29 -0.02 -6.58
N ASP A 77 -1.25 0.55 -7.78
CA ASP A 77 -1.57 -0.16 -9.03
C ASP A 77 -0.57 -1.31 -9.28
N ALA A 78 0.72 -1.07 -9.06
CA ALA A 78 1.74 -2.10 -9.22
C ALA A 78 1.60 -3.24 -8.20
N ILE A 79 1.21 -2.94 -6.96
CA ILE A 79 0.95 -3.93 -5.90
C ILE A 79 -0.27 -4.77 -6.27
N SER A 80 -1.38 -4.10 -6.61
CA SER A 80 -2.65 -4.74 -6.99
C SER A 80 -2.47 -5.67 -8.18
N LYS A 81 -1.74 -5.20 -9.20
CA LYS A 81 -1.39 -6.01 -10.37
C LYS A 81 -0.56 -7.24 -10.00
N LEU A 82 0.49 -7.07 -9.19
CA LEU A 82 1.34 -8.21 -8.80
C LEU A 82 0.55 -9.28 -8.04
N ILE A 83 -0.36 -8.86 -7.15
CA ILE A 83 -1.23 -9.78 -6.39
C ILE A 83 -2.19 -10.52 -7.32
N ALA A 84 -2.78 -9.83 -8.30
CA ALA A 84 -3.63 -10.44 -9.32
C ALA A 84 -2.84 -11.47 -10.16
N ASP A 85 -1.64 -11.10 -10.62
CA ASP A 85 -0.75 -11.99 -11.38
C ASP A 85 -0.39 -13.23 -10.55
N MET A 86 -0.12 -13.07 -9.25
CA MET A 86 0.18 -14.19 -8.35
C MET A 86 -1.01 -15.14 -8.20
N ARG A 87 -2.22 -14.61 -8.01
CA ARG A 87 -3.45 -15.43 -7.92
C ARG A 87 -3.69 -16.18 -9.22
N GLN A 88 -3.53 -15.50 -10.35
CA GLN A 88 -3.73 -16.10 -11.67
C GLN A 88 -2.70 -17.20 -11.94
N ALA A 89 -1.43 -16.98 -11.64
CA ALA A 89 -0.39 -18.00 -11.77
C ALA A 89 -0.67 -19.24 -10.92
N SER A 90 -1.18 -19.07 -9.69
CA SER A 90 -1.61 -20.19 -8.83
C SER A 90 -2.77 -20.97 -9.46
N LYS A 91 -3.80 -20.26 -9.93
CA LYS A 91 -4.97 -20.87 -10.56
C LYS A 91 -4.60 -21.68 -11.80
N ILE A 92 -3.80 -21.12 -12.70
CA ILE A 92 -3.36 -21.81 -13.93
C ILE A 92 -2.52 -23.04 -13.57
N ASP A 93 -1.61 -22.93 -12.61
CA ASP A 93 -0.76 -24.06 -12.23
C ASP A 93 -1.55 -25.20 -11.57
N LYS A 94 -2.59 -24.88 -10.78
CA LYS A 94 -3.50 -25.89 -10.22
C LYS A 94 -4.28 -26.60 -11.32
N GLU A 95 -4.76 -25.85 -12.32
CA GLU A 95 -5.43 -26.41 -13.49
C GLU A 95 -4.50 -27.32 -14.31
N PHE A 96 -3.26 -26.87 -14.56
CA PHE A 96 -2.28 -27.70 -15.27
C PHE A 96 -1.93 -28.96 -14.49
N ASN A 97 -1.76 -28.89 -13.18
CA ASN A 97 -1.55 -30.07 -12.35
C ASN A 97 -2.72 -31.06 -12.42
N PHE A 98 -3.96 -30.55 -12.40
CA PHE A 98 -5.16 -31.39 -12.59
C PHE A 98 -5.16 -32.07 -13.97
N GLN A 99 -4.79 -31.33 -15.01
CA GLN A 99 -4.62 -31.86 -16.37
C GLN A 99 -3.35 -32.69 -16.58
N ARG A 100 -2.56 -32.96 -15.52
CA ARG A 100 -1.25 -33.65 -15.59
C ARG A 100 -0.25 -33.00 -16.55
N LYS A 101 -0.33 -31.68 -16.71
CA LYS A 101 0.59 -30.83 -17.47
C LYS A 101 1.60 -30.13 -16.54
N PRO A 102 2.80 -29.79 -17.03
CA PRO A 102 3.79 -29.08 -16.22
C PRO A 102 3.31 -27.67 -15.82
N ALA A 103 3.27 -27.42 -14.52
CA ALA A 103 2.85 -26.16 -13.91
C ALA A 103 4.06 -25.24 -13.67
N THR A 104 4.32 -24.29 -14.57
CA THR A 104 5.53 -23.44 -14.55
C THR A 104 5.26 -21.96 -14.29
N ASN A 105 4.00 -21.53 -14.17
CA ASN A 105 3.66 -20.11 -14.12
C ASN A 105 4.10 -19.45 -12.82
N LYS A 106 3.87 -20.11 -11.66
CA LYS A 106 4.36 -19.61 -10.37
C LYS A 106 5.89 -19.45 -10.39
N MET A 107 6.59 -20.39 -11.00
CA MET A 107 8.06 -20.34 -11.10
C MET A 107 8.56 -19.18 -11.96
N LYS A 108 7.89 -18.90 -13.09
CA LYS A 108 8.23 -17.76 -13.96
C LYS A 108 8.01 -16.42 -13.23
N LEU A 109 6.95 -16.33 -12.44
CA LEU A 109 6.58 -15.09 -11.73
C LEU A 109 7.38 -14.87 -10.44
N LEU A 110 7.89 -15.93 -9.81
CA LEU A 110 8.57 -15.88 -8.50
C LEU A 110 9.68 -14.83 -8.42
N THR A 111 10.55 -14.73 -9.43
CA THR A 111 11.66 -13.77 -9.43
C THR A 111 11.17 -12.33 -9.32
N GLN A 112 10.09 -11.98 -10.04
CA GLN A 112 9.50 -10.65 -9.99
C GLN A 112 8.84 -10.39 -8.63
N VAL A 113 8.15 -11.39 -8.07
CA VAL A 113 7.53 -11.32 -6.75
C VAL A 113 8.58 -11.03 -5.68
N MET A 114 9.66 -11.82 -5.63
CA MET A 114 10.73 -11.63 -4.64
C MET A 114 11.43 -10.28 -4.78
N LYS A 115 11.64 -9.80 -6.02
CA LYS A 115 12.21 -8.46 -6.26
C LYS A 115 11.34 -7.34 -5.70
N LYS A 116 10.01 -7.48 -5.76
CA LYS A 116 9.06 -6.48 -5.25
C LYS A 116 8.91 -6.57 -3.72
N LEU A 117 8.78 -7.79 -3.18
CA LEU A 117 8.71 -8.04 -1.74
C LEU A 117 10.01 -7.69 -1.01
N GLY A 118 11.15 -7.71 -1.70
CA GLY A 118 12.44 -7.29 -1.13
C GLY A 118 12.58 -5.78 -0.87
N LYS A 119 11.63 -4.95 -1.35
CA LYS A 119 11.64 -3.51 -1.08
C LYS A 119 10.97 -3.24 0.27
N VAL A 120 11.77 -2.86 1.27
CA VAL A 120 11.30 -2.60 2.64
C VAL A 120 10.13 -1.62 2.67
N ASP A 121 10.20 -0.54 1.89
CA ASP A 121 9.17 0.50 1.81
C ASP A 121 7.81 -0.02 1.32
N LEU A 122 7.78 -1.14 0.59
CA LEU A 122 6.54 -1.72 0.06
C LEU A 122 6.00 -2.88 0.89
N ILE A 123 6.77 -3.42 1.86
CA ILE A 123 6.39 -4.63 2.60
C ILE A 123 5.04 -4.45 3.30
N MET A 124 4.84 -3.34 4.01
CA MET A 124 3.60 -3.09 4.74
C MET A 124 2.41 -2.92 3.79
N ALA A 125 2.59 -2.22 2.67
CA ALA A 125 1.55 -2.07 1.65
C ALA A 125 1.15 -3.42 1.02
N PHE A 126 2.12 -4.32 0.78
CA PHE A 126 1.82 -5.68 0.35
C PHE A 126 1.05 -6.49 1.40
N VAL A 127 1.40 -6.34 2.68
CA VAL A 127 0.69 -7.00 3.79
C VAL A 127 -0.75 -6.48 3.91
N GLU A 128 -0.95 -5.16 3.79
CA GLU A 128 -2.26 -4.51 3.73
C GLU A 128 -3.11 -4.99 2.55
N ALA A 129 -2.48 -5.21 1.41
CA ALA A 129 -3.13 -5.75 0.22
C ALA A 129 -3.35 -7.28 0.27
N ASN A 130 -3.17 -7.93 1.42
CA ASN A 130 -3.39 -9.36 1.63
C ASN A 130 -2.47 -10.30 0.83
N VAL A 131 -1.21 -9.90 0.58
CA VAL A 131 -0.24 -10.77 -0.12
C VAL A 131 -0.02 -12.11 0.60
N LEU A 132 -0.10 -12.11 1.93
CA LEU A 132 0.13 -13.31 2.76
C LEU A 132 -0.88 -14.41 2.44
N SER A 133 -2.14 -14.06 2.17
CA SER A 133 -3.16 -15.03 1.76
C SER A 133 -2.80 -15.69 0.41
N VAL A 134 -2.25 -14.91 -0.52
CA VAL A 134 -1.81 -15.43 -1.82
C VAL A 134 -0.57 -16.32 -1.68
N MET A 135 0.35 -15.96 -0.76
CA MET A 135 1.48 -16.82 -0.41
C MET A 135 1.01 -18.14 0.21
N THR A 136 0.03 -18.12 1.11
CA THR A 136 -0.61 -19.32 1.67
C THR A 136 -1.13 -20.22 0.55
N ASP A 137 -1.80 -19.64 -0.46
CA ASP A 137 -2.32 -20.39 -1.60
C ASP A 137 -1.22 -21.02 -2.47
N TRP A 138 -0.09 -20.32 -2.64
CA TRP A 138 1.08 -20.84 -3.35
C TRP A 138 1.80 -21.95 -2.59
N LEU A 139 1.77 -21.90 -1.26
CA LEU A 139 2.35 -22.91 -0.37
C LEU A 139 1.42 -24.11 -0.15
N ALA A 140 0.15 -24.00 -0.51
CA ALA A 140 -0.82 -25.06 -0.38
C ALA A 140 -0.42 -26.29 -1.23
N PRO A 141 -0.71 -27.51 -0.75
CA PRO A 141 -0.46 -28.72 -1.53
C PRO A 141 -1.26 -28.70 -2.83
N MET A 142 -0.67 -29.27 -3.87
CA MET A 142 -1.28 -29.38 -5.19
C MET A 142 -2.56 -30.24 -5.14
N PRO A 143 -3.60 -29.93 -5.93
CA PRO A 143 -4.92 -30.55 -5.76
C PRO A 143 -4.95 -32.04 -6.09
N PHE A 144 -4.22 -32.48 -7.12
CA PHE A 144 -4.30 -33.83 -7.66
C PHE A 144 -3.46 -34.85 -6.87
N ASP A 145 -2.20 -34.54 -6.62
CA ASP A 145 -1.22 -35.46 -6.03
C ASP A 145 -0.84 -35.09 -4.58
N LYS A 146 -1.40 -34.00 -4.05
CA LYS A 146 -1.02 -33.40 -2.77
C LYS A 146 0.48 -33.10 -2.68
N SER A 147 1.16 -33.00 -3.82
CA SER A 147 2.58 -32.68 -3.86
C SER A 147 2.81 -31.27 -3.35
N LEU A 148 4.00 -31.07 -2.80
CA LEU A 148 4.42 -29.76 -2.35
C LEU A 148 4.80 -28.87 -3.53
N PRO A 149 4.57 -27.56 -3.44
CA PRO A 149 5.07 -26.63 -4.43
C PRO A 149 6.61 -26.70 -4.52
N HIS A 150 7.12 -26.27 -5.67
CA HIS A 150 8.54 -26.36 -6.01
C HIS A 150 9.45 -25.84 -4.88
N VAL A 151 10.57 -26.53 -4.60
CA VAL A 151 11.47 -26.23 -3.47
C VAL A 151 11.91 -24.76 -3.44
N LYS A 152 12.21 -24.17 -4.60
CA LYS A 152 12.58 -22.75 -4.71
C LYS A 152 11.49 -21.80 -4.21
N ILE A 153 10.21 -22.05 -4.51
CA ILE A 153 9.10 -21.22 -3.99
C ILE A 153 9.08 -21.31 -2.46
N ARG A 154 9.16 -22.53 -1.91
CA ARG A 154 9.16 -22.77 -0.46
C ARG A 154 10.32 -22.04 0.21
N THR A 155 11.54 -22.21 -0.29
CA THR A 155 12.74 -21.58 0.29
C THR A 155 12.65 -20.06 0.28
N GLU A 156 12.27 -19.45 -0.84
CA GLU A 156 12.21 -17.99 -0.96
C GLU A 156 11.13 -17.39 -0.05
N PHE A 157 9.95 -18.01 0.01
CA PHE A 157 8.87 -17.53 0.88
C PHE A 157 9.19 -17.72 2.37
N LEU A 158 9.78 -18.84 2.77
CA LEU A 158 10.16 -19.05 4.17
C LEU A 158 11.24 -18.06 4.62
N LYS A 159 12.25 -17.79 3.78
CA LYS A 159 13.26 -16.76 4.05
C LYS A 159 12.65 -15.36 4.17
N PHE A 160 11.69 -15.03 3.31
CA PHE A 160 10.98 -13.75 3.41
C PHE A 160 10.20 -13.66 4.73
N LEU A 161 9.45 -14.71 5.09
CA LEU A 161 8.66 -14.75 6.33
C LEU A 161 9.53 -14.71 7.60
N GLU A 162 10.75 -15.24 7.57
CA GLU A 162 11.70 -15.14 8.69
C GLU A 162 12.13 -13.68 8.93
N ASN A 163 12.36 -12.92 7.85
CA ASN A 163 12.77 -11.52 7.91
C ASN A 163 11.60 -10.55 8.14
N LEU A 164 10.36 -11.01 7.93
CA LEU A 164 9.16 -10.21 8.04
C LEU A 164 8.85 -9.90 9.51
N ARG A 165 8.86 -8.61 9.85
CA ARG A 165 8.46 -8.11 11.18
C ARG A 165 7.03 -7.59 11.07
N ILE A 166 6.06 -8.41 11.50
CA ILE A 166 4.66 -8.03 11.60
C ILE A 166 4.26 -8.17 13.07
N ASP A 167 3.79 -7.07 13.65
CA ASP A 167 3.24 -7.04 15.01
C ASP A 167 1.72 -7.34 15.02
N ASP A 168 1.05 -7.20 13.87
CA ASP A 168 -0.38 -7.48 13.70
C ASP A 168 -0.65 -8.99 13.54
N TYR A 169 -0.87 -9.65 14.68
CA TYR A 169 -1.19 -11.07 14.76
C TYR A 169 -2.53 -11.44 14.08
N THR A 170 -3.48 -10.49 14.00
CA THR A 170 -4.81 -10.75 13.44
C THR A 170 -4.72 -11.05 11.95
N ARG A 171 -4.02 -10.18 11.20
CA ARG A 171 -3.78 -10.38 9.77
C ARG A 171 -3.00 -11.64 9.48
N LEU A 172 -2.03 -11.96 10.35
CA LEU A 172 -1.26 -13.18 10.23
C LEU A 172 -2.13 -14.42 10.38
N LYS A 173 -3.07 -14.41 11.34
CA LYS A 173 -4.06 -15.48 11.54
C LYS A 173 -5.02 -15.61 10.35
N GLU A 174 -5.58 -14.49 9.90
CA GLU A 174 -6.53 -14.44 8.78
C GLU A 174 -5.92 -14.92 7.46
N SER A 175 -4.65 -14.58 7.20
CA SER A 175 -3.95 -15.04 5.99
C SER A 175 -3.78 -16.56 5.92
N GLY A 176 -3.87 -17.27 7.04
CA GLY A 176 -3.63 -18.71 7.13
C GLY A 176 -2.17 -19.13 6.97
N ILE A 177 -1.23 -18.18 6.89
CA ILE A 177 0.17 -18.47 6.56
C ILE A 177 0.85 -19.38 7.59
N GLY A 178 0.51 -19.23 8.88
CA GLY A 178 1.03 -20.12 9.93
C GLY A 178 0.64 -21.58 9.73
N LYS A 179 -0.57 -21.86 9.26
CA LYS A 179 -1.03 -23.23 8.95
C LYS A 179 -0.26 -23.81 7.77
N ALA A 180 0.00 -23.02 6.72
CA ALA A 180 0.79 -23.44 5.57
C ALA A 180 2.25 -23.75 5.96
N VAL A 181 2.89 -22.87 6.74
CA VAL A 181 4.25 -23.10 7.26
C VAL A 181 4.30 -24.36 8.12
N MET A 182 3.32 -24.56 9.00
CA MET A 182 3.24 -25.75 9.84
C MET A 182 3.04 -27.04 9.01
N TYR A 183 2.25 -26.98 7.93
CA TYR A 183 2.08 -28.11 7.02
C TYR A 183 3.41 -28.51 6.36
N LEU A 184 4.19 -27.54 5.89
CA LEU A 184 5.52 -27.79 5.31
C LEU A 184 6.49 -28.43 6.32
N TYR A 185 6.46 -27.98 7.58
CA TYR A 185 7.28 -28.56 8.65
C TYR A 185 6.92 -30.02 8.94
N ARG A 186 5.61 -30.33 9.04
CA ARG A 186 5.11 -31.68 9.35
C ARG A 186 5.46 -32.73 8.29
N LEU A 187 5.64 -32.33 7.04
CA LEU A 187 6.00 -33.25 5.95
C LEU A 187 7.49 -33.60 5.93
N ASN A 188 8.21 -33.33 7.03
CA ASN A 188 9.65 -33.59 7.18
C ASN A 188 10.42 -33.15 5.95
N VAL A 189 10.10 -31.97 5.40
CA VAL A 189 10.89 -31.39 4.32
C VAL A 189 12.24 -31.03 4.93
N PRO A 190 13.30 -31.84 4.75
CA PRO A 190 14.55 -31.62 5.44
C PRO A 190 15.31 -30.62 4.57
N SER A 191 15.12 -29.34 4.83
CA SER A 191 15.94 -28.28 4.27
C SER A 191 15.95 -27.14 5.25
N PHE A 192 17.11 -26.97 5.89
CA PHE A 192 17.52 -25.94 6.83
C PHE A 192 16.74 -24.60 6.78
N ILE A 193 16.50 -24.06 7.98
CA ILE A 193 15.93 -22.75 8.32
C ILE A 193 14.39 -22.69 8.38
N ILE A 194 13.79 -23.54 9.22
CA ILE A 194 12.76 -23.03 10.13
C ILE A 194 13.45 -23.04 11.50
N ASN A 195 14.05 -21.89 11.87
CA ASN A 195 14.57 -21.73 13.23
C ASN A 195 13.43 -22.04 14.22
N LYS A 196 13.77 -22.63 15.38
CA LYS A 196 12.82 -22.84 16.48
C LYS A 196 11.98 -21.58 16.77
N GLN A 197 12.57 -20.39 16.56
CA GLN A 197 11.91 -19.09 16.63
C GLN A 197 10.78 -18.86 15.62
N SER A 198 10.91 -19.25 14.35
CA SER A 198 9.81 -19.14 13.37
C SER A 198 8.74 -20.19 13.64
N HIS A 199 9.13 -21.40 14.07
CA HIS A 199 8.17 -22.40 14.56
C HIS A 199 7.37 -21.89 15.78
N ASP A 200 8.02 -21.23 16.74
CA ASP A 200 7.34 -20.72 17.93
C ASP A 200 6.55 -19.42 17.65
N ARG A 201 6.96 -18.59 16.68
CA ARG A 201 6.21 -17.39 16.23
C ARG A 201 4.91 -17.76 15.49
N PHE A 202 4.92 -18.86 14.74
CA PHE A 202 3.74 -19.32 13.98
C PHE A 202 2.98 -20.49 14.63
N LYS A 203 3.33 -20.87 15.88
CA LYS A 203 2.49 -21.75 16.71
C LYS A 203 1.22 -21.01 17.12
N PHE A 204 0.19 -21.10 16.29
CA PHE A 204 -1.17 -20.83 16.73
C PHE A 204 -1.62 -22.06 17.55
N SER A 205 -1.76 -21.90 18.86
CA SER A 205 -2.25 -22.93 19.78
C SER A 205 -3.54 -23.58 19.24
N PRO A 206 -3.75 -24.89 19.37
CA PRO A 206 -4.97 -25.57 18.89
C PRO A 206 -6.29 -25.15 19.58
N LEU A 207 -6.25 -24.19 20.51
CA LEU A 207 -7.35 -23.87 21.43
C LEU A 207 -8.15 -22.62 21.07
N THR A 208 -8.03 -22.09 19.86
CA THR A 208 -8.98 -21.09 19.35
C THR A 208 -9.61 -21.59 18.06
N LEU A 209 -10.58 -22.49 18.23
CA LEU A 209 -11.66 -22.75 17.29
C LEU A 209 -12.61 -21.55 17.27
#